data_AF-A0A2E5UN74-F1
#
_entry.id   AF-A0A2E5UN74-F1
#
_cell.length_a   1.000
_cell.length_b   1.000
_cell.length_c   1.000
_cell.angle_alpha   90.00
_cell.angle_beta   90.00
_cell.angle_gamma   90.00
#
_symmetry.space_group_name_H-M   'P 1'
#
loop_
_entity.id
_entity.type
_entity.pdbx_description
1 polymer ?
#
loop_
_entity_poly.entity_id
_entity_poly.type
_entity_poly.pdbx_seq_one_letter_code
_entity_poly.pdbx_strand_id
1 'polypeptide(L)'
;MKDVADAILADILGKTSVRDPREICRKQLQNLKQDDHNAYRKALAYYEETLLPEITQNDKDCLVAWQKYGCFVANLRDPGSPVEIDTSGNLHDHNDPTPMDRMVLHMPDITSHRALPITLPLEMSEAQAATYDLLVKGAHQLNKQI
;
A
#
# COMPACT_ATOMS: atom_id res chain seq x y z
N MET A 1 13.01 19.12 3.01
CA MET A 1 13.02 17.68 2.69
C MET A 1 11.69 17.22 2.14
N LYS A 2 10.57 17.44 2.84
CA LYS A 2 9.24 17.07 2.35
C LYS A 2 8.93 17.56 0.93
N ASP A 3 9.09 18.85 0.63
CA ASP A 3 8.78 19.39 -0.70
C ASP A 3 9.64 18.75 -1.81
N VAL A 4 10.89 18.40 -1.49
CA VAL A 4 11.78 17.69 -2.41
C VAL A 4 11.30 16.26 -2.64
N ALA A 5 10.95 15.53 -1.57
CA ALA A 5 10.39 14.18 -1.67
C ALA A 5 9.04 14.16 -2.43
N ASP A 6 8.19 15.18 -2.22
CA ASP A 6 6.94 15.33 -2.94
C ASP A 6 7.17 15.59 -4.44
N ALA A 7 8.17 16.40 -4.80
CA ALA A 7 8.55 16.63 -6.19
C ALA A 7 9.12 15.37 -6.85
N ILE A 8 9.97 14.61 -6.15
CA ILE A 8 10.50 13.32 -6.64
C ILE A 8 9.36 12.34 -6.89
N LEU A 9 8.44 12.17 -5.93
CA LEU A 9 7.30 11.28 -6.10
C LEU A 9 6.43 11.72 -7.29
N ALA A 10 6.18 13.01 -7.46
CA ALA A 10 5.38 13.51 -8.58
C ALA A 10 6.02 13.21 -9.95
N ASP A 11 7.34 13.36 -10.07
CA ASP A 11 8.08 13.00 -11.29
C ASP A 11 8.00 11.50 -11.60
N ILE A 12 8.12 10.65 -10.58
CA ILE A 12 8.03 9.19 -10.73
C ILE A 12 6.61 8.75 -11.08
N LEU A 13 5.59 9.31 -10.43
CA LEU A 13 4.19 9.02 -10.77
C LEU A 13 3.84 9.45 -12.19
N GLY A 14 4.46 10.52 -12.72
CA GLY A 14 4.30 10.92 -14.12
C GLY A 14 4.87 9.92 -15.15
N LYS A 15 5.65 8.94 -14.70
CA LYS A 15 6.35 7.95 -15.56
C LYS A 15 5.93 6.51 -15.28
N THR A 16 5.07 6.29 -14.28
CA THR A 16 4.70 4.95 -13.80
C THR A 16 3.19 4.77 -13.83
N SER A 17 2.74 3.52 -13.86
CA SER A 17 1.32 3.15 -13.79
C SER A 17 0.94 2.70 -12.39
N VAL A 18 1.41 3.41 -11.36
CA VAL A 18 1.14 3.11 -9.95
C VAL A 18 0.26 4.22 -9.39
N ARG A 19 -0.70 3.85 -8.54
CA ARG A 19 -1.56 4.81 -7.84
C ARG A 19 -0.75 5.56 -6.79
N ASP A 20 -1.09 6.83 -6.54
CA ASP A 20 -0.37 7.64 -5.54
C ASP A 20 -0.39 6.98 -4.15
N PRO A 21 0.76 6.55 -3.60
CA PRO A 21 0.83 5.87 -2.32
C PRO A 21 0.41 6.76 -1.14
N ARG A 22 0.46 8.09 -1.29
CA ARG A 22 0.02 9.04 -0.26
C ARG A 22 -1.47 8.91 0.00
N GLU A 23 -2.29 8.61 -1.01
CA GLU A 23 -3.72 8.44 -0.84
C GLU A 23 -4.06 7.23 0.02
N ILE A 24 -3.35 6.12 -0.24
CA ILE A 24 -3.49 4.85 0.49
C ILE A 24 -3.05 5.06 1.94
N CYS A 25 -1.85 5.61 2.15
CA CYS A 25 -1.28 5.85 3.48
C CYS A 25 -2.16 6.81 4.30
N ARG A 26 -2.67 7.89 3.69
CA ARG A 26 -3.52 8.88 4.39
C ARG A 26 -4.76 8.23 5.00
N LYS A 27 -5.40 7.31 4.29
CA LYS A 27 -6.57 6.59 4.81
C LYS A 27 -6.20 5.70 6.01
N GLN A 28 -5.08 4.99 5.95
CA GLN A 28 -4.62 4.15 7.06
C GLN A 28 -4.23 4.99 8.29
N LEU A 29 -3.52 6.10 8.08
CA LEU A 29 -3.13 7.04 9.13
C LEU A 29 -4.32 7.69 9.82
N GLN A 30 -5.40 8.00 9.08
CA GLN A 30 -6.64 8.50 9.66
C GLN A 30 -7.26 7.49 10.64
N ASN A 31 -7.30 6.21 10.26
CA ASN A 31 -7.81 5.15 11.14
C ASN A 31 -6.91 5.00 12.38
N LEU A 32 -5.58 4.93 12.20
CA LEU A 32 -4.64 4.86 13.32
C LEU A 32 -4.79 6.03 14.30
N LYS A 33 -5.00 7.24 13.79
CA LYS A 33 -5.19 8.43 14.64
C LYS A 33 -6.45 8.30 15.53
N GLN A 34 -7.48 7.62 15.05
CA GLN A 34 -8.72 7.39 15.79
C GLN A 34 -8.58 6.23 16.79
N ASP A 35 -7.91 5.15 16.39
CA ASP A 35 -7.90 3.89 17.14
C ASP A 35 -6.71 3.78 18.11
N ASP A 36 -5.52 4.21 17.71
CA ASP A 36 -4.28 4.14 18.50
C ASP A 36 -3.34 5.32 18.21
N HIS A 37 -3.41 6.34 19.07
CA HIS A 37 -2.58 7.52 18.98
C HIS A 37 -1.07 7.24 19.13
N ASN A 38 -0.69 6.15 19.81
CA ASN A 38 0.71 5.77 19.94
C ASN A 38 1.24 5.18 18.63
N ALA A 39 0.48 4.28 18.01
CA ALA A 39 0.80 3.76 16.67
C ALA A 39 0.87 4.89 15.64
N TYR A 40 -0.07 5.84 15.67
CA TYR A 40 -0.02 7.03 14.81
C TYR A 40 1.27 7.83 14.96
N ARG A 41 1.75 8.08 16.19
CA ARG A 41 3.03 8.77 16.43
C ARG A 41 4.22 7.98 15.87
N LYS A 42 4.25 6.66 16.00
CA LYS A 42 5.29 5.82 15.40
C LYS A 42 5.30 5.92 13.86
N ALA A 43 4.11 5.95 13.26
CA ALA A 43 3.96 6.15 11.82
C ALA A 43 4.46 7.54 11.36
N LEU A 44 4.26 8.59 12.15
CA LEU A 44 4.82 9.91 11.86
C LEU A 44 6.34 9.95 12.01
N ALA A 45 6.89 9.33 13.06
CA ALA A 45 8.33 9.24 13.26
C ALA A 45 9.00 8.53 12.08
N TYR A 46 8.49 7.38 11.64
CA TYR A 46 9.01 6.68 10.47
C TYR A 46 8.94 7.56 9.20
N TYR A 47 7.84 8.28 9.00
CA TYR A 47 7.69 9.17 7.86
C TYR A 47 8.80 10.23 7.83
N GLU A 48 9.06 10.89 8.96
CA GLU A 48 10.03 11.99 9.05
C GLU A 48 11.48 11.52 9.09
N GLU A 49 11.76 10.43 9.82
CA GLU A 49 13.10 9.97 10.15
C GLU A 49 13.64 8.92 9.17
N THR A 50 12.75 8.24 8.42
CA THR A 50 13.14 7.15 7.50
C THR A 50 12.69 7.43 6.07
N LEU A 51 11.39 7.59 5.83
CA LEU A 51 10.84 7.71 4.47
C LEU A 51 11.37 8.95 3.73
N LEU A 52 11.28 10.13 4.36
CA LEU A 52 11.72 11.38 3.73
C LEU A 52 13.23 11.34 3.40
N PRO A 53 14.14 10.96 4.31
CA PRO A 53 15.54 10.77 3.98
C PRO A 53 15.78 9.78 2.84
N GLU A 54 15.18 8.58 2.88
CA GLU A 54 15.36 7.56 1.85
C GLU A 54 15.00 8.06 0.44
N ILE A 55 13.85 8.71 0.30
CA ILE A 55 13.42 9.27 -0.99
C ILE A 55 14.39 10.35 -1.48
N THR A 56 14.83 11.25 -0.58
CA THR A 56 15.71 12.37 -0.99
C THR A 56 17.16 11.95 -1.25
N GLN A 57 17.61 10.83 -0.70
CA GLN A 57 18.98 10.32 -0.89
C GLN A 57 19.09 9.39 -2.11
N ASN A 58 18.03 8.65 -2.43
CA ASN A 58 18.00 7.73 -3.56
C ASN A 58 16.62 7.75 -4.23
N ASP A 59 16.48 8.62 -5.23
CA ASP A 59 15.22 8.83 -5.95
C ASP A 59 14.72 7.58 -6.69
N LYS A 60 15.62 6.71 -7.14
CA LYS A 60 15.28 5.47 -7.87
C LYS A 60 14.44 4.51 -7.05
N ASP A 61 14.59 4.51 -5.74
CA ASP A 61 13.89 3.61 -4.82
C ASP A 61 12.68 4.28 -4.15
N CYS A 62 12.21 5.43 -4.66
CA CYS A 62 11.11 6.18 -4.05
C CYS A 62 9.85 5.33 -3.82
N LEU A 63 9.42 4.54 -4.82
CA LEU A 63 8.23 3.68 -4.67
C LEU A 63 8.46 2.54 -3.68
N VAL A 64 9.68 1.99 -3.63
CA VAL A 64 10.07 0.97 -2.66
C VAL A 64 10.03 1.55 -1.24
N ALA A 65 10.53 2.76 -1.02
CA ALA A 65 10.48 3.43 0.27
C ALA A 65 9.02 3.67 0.71
N TRP A 66 8.16 4.13 -0.20
CA TRP A 66 6.73 4.28 0.07
C TRP A 66 6.04 2.96 0.39
N GLN A 67 6.37 1.88 -0.32
CA GLN A 67 5.84 0.56 -0.08
C GLN A 67 6.25 0.02 1.30
N LYS A 68 7.53 0.15 1.66
CA LYS A 68 8.03 -0.19 3.00
C LYS A 68 7.30 0.59 4.09
N TYR A 69 7.09 1.88 3.88
CA TYR A 69 6.30 2.70 4.80
C TYR A 69 4.85 2.21 4.91
N GLY A 70 4.20 1.90 3.78
CA GLY A 70 2.85 1.34 3.77
C GLY A 70 2.76 0.03 4.56
N CYS A 71 3.69 -0.90 4.34
CA CYS A 71 3.80 -2.16 5.09
C CYS A 71 3.96 -1.90 6.60
N PHE A 72 4.84 -0.96 6.98
CA PHE A 72 5.02 -0.58 8.38
C PHE A 72 3.73 -0.04 9.01
N VAL A 73 3.03 0.87 8.33
CA VAL A 73 1.76 1.45 8.80
C VAL A 73 0.67 0.38 8.92
N ALA A 74 0.56 -0.53 7.95
CA ALA A 74 -0.40 -1.63 8.01
C ALA A 74 -0.12 -2.59 9.17
N ASN A 75 1.14 -2.95 9.38
CA ASN A 75 1.55 -3.84 10.46
C ASN A 75 1.39 -3.23 11.86
N LEU A 76 1.47 -1.89 11.99
CA LEU A 76 1.12 -1.20 13.23
C LEU A 76 -0.36 -1.32 13.57
N ARG A 77 -1.23 -1.39 12.55
CA ARG A 77 -2.67 -1.50 12.72
C ARG A 77 -3.08 -2.94 13.01
N ASP A 78 -2.56 -3.87 12.24
CA ASP A 78 -2.91 -5.29 12.32
C ASP A 78 -1.71 -6.12 11.90
N PRO A 79 -1.05 -6.83 12.84
CA PRO A 79 0.09 -7.67 12.52
C PRO A 79 -0.24 -8.68 11.41
N GLY A 80 0.71 -8.86 10.50
CA GLY A 80 0.49 -9.71 9.34
C GLY A 80 1.63 -9.64 8.34
N SER A 81 1.36 -10.06 7.11
CA SER A 81 2.38 -10.13 6.05
C SER A 81 1.89 -9.55 4.73
N PRO A 82 2.74 -8.85 3.97
CA PRO A 82 2.41 -8.40 2.63
C PRO A 82 2.44 -9.56 1.63
N VAL A 83 1.56 -9.48 0.64
CA VAL A 83 1.50 -10.38 -0.53
C VAL A 83 1.30 -9.58 -1.81
N GLU A 84 1.76 -10.13 -2.92
CA GLU A 84 1.59 -9.56 -4.25
C GLU A 84 0.48 -10.27 -5.01
N ILE A 85 -0.43 -9.49 -5.61
CA ILE A 85 -1.49 -9.97 -6.48
C ILE A 85 -1.21 -9.51 -7.91
N ASP A 86 -1.07 -10.53 -8.74
CA ASP A 86 -0.70 -10.47 -10.14
C ASP A 86 -1.91 -10.14 -11.03
N THR A 87 -1.70 -9.79 -12.31
CA THR A 87 -2.77 -9.37 -13.24
C THR A 87 -3.77 -10.48 -13.59
N SER A 88 -3.42 -11.74 -13.31
CA SER A 88 -4.32 -12.90 -13.40
C SER A 88 -5.00 -13.21 -12.06
N GLY A 89 -4.72 -12.44 -11.01
CA GLY A 89 -5.24 -12.65 -9.65
C GLY A 89 -4.44 -13.67 -8.84
N ASN A 90 -3.29 -14.13 -9.32
CA ASN A 90 -2.46 -15.07 -8.57
C ASN A 90 -1.76 -14.37 -7.41
N LEU A 91 -1.63 -15.08 -6.30
CA LEU A 91 -0.89 -14.61 -5.12
C LEU A 91 0.58 -15.02 -5.22
N HIS A 92 1.46 -14.10 -4.88
CA HIS A 92 2.91 -14.30 -4.80
C HIS A 92 3.45 -13.75 -3.48
N ASP A 93 4.57 -14.31 -3.04
CA ASP A 93 5.33 -13.75 -1.93
C ASP A 93 5.82 -12.35 -2.30
N HIS A 94 5.76 -11.43 -1.34
CA HIS A 94 6.17 -10.06 -1.56
C HIS A 94 7.69 -9.93 -1.67
N ASN A 95 8.17 -9.28 -2.74
CA ASN A 95 9.58 -9.01 -2.96
C ASN A 95 9.80 -7.59 -3.52
N ASP A 96 10.81 -6.90 -3.00
CA ASP A 96 11.24 -5.60 -3.55
C ASP A 96 12.27 -5.79 -4.69
N PRO A 97 12.20 -4.99 -5.78
CA PRO A 97 11.12 -4.08 -6.12
C PRO A 97 9.91 -4.81 -6.70
N THR A 98 8.72 -4.41 -6.27
CA THR A 98 7.48 -4.96 -6.82
C THR A 98 7.23 -4.45 -8.24
N PRO A 99 6.85 -5.33 -9.21
CA PRO A 99 6.48 -4.89 -10.54
C PRO A 99 5.26 -3.95 -10.52
N MET A 100 5.26 -2.93 -11.39
CA MET A 100 4.27 -1.82 -11.34
C MET A 100 2.83 -2.24 -11.64
N ASP A 101 2.63 -3.40 -12.27
CA ASP A 101 1.32 -3.97 -12.56
C ASP A 101 0.77 -4.83 -11.41
N ARG A 102 1.54 -5.01 -10.32
CA ARG A 102 1.12 -5.80 -9.15
C ARG A 102 0.39 -4.93 -8.13
N MET A 103 -0.61 -5.53 -7.50
CA MET A 103 -1.28 -5.00 -6.33
C MET A 103 -0.63 -5.60 -5.07
N VAL A 104 -0.22 -4.78 -4.12
CA VAL A 104 0.33 -5.24 -2.83
C VAL A 104 -0.70 -5.06 -1.75
N LEU A 105 -1.04 -6.16 -1.08
CA LEU A 105 -1.97 -6.18 0.05
C LEU A 105 -1.24 -6.69 1.29
N HIS A 106 -1.47 -6.03 2.42
CA HIS A 106 -1.12 -6.57 3.73
C HIS A 106 -2.25 -7.48 4.20
N MET A 107 -1.90 -8.73 4.49
CA MET A 107 -2.81 -9.77 4.99
C MET A 107 -2.64 -9.86 6.51
N PRO A 108 -3.63 -9.44 7.30
CA PRO A 108 -3.62 -9.65 8.74
C PRO A 108 -3.50 -11.13 9.13
N ASP A 109 -2.82 -11.40 10.25
CA ASP A 109 -2.78 -12.75 10.86
C ASP A 109 -4.17 -13.22 11.28
N ILE A 110 -5.04 -12.28 11.67
CA ILE A 110 -6.44 -12.55 12.01
C ILE A 110 -7.27 -12.56 10.73
N THR A 111 -7.64 -13.75 10.27
CA THR A 111 -8.31 -13.98 8.97
C THR A 111 -9.71 -13.36 8.83
N SER A 112 -10.34 -12.96 9.93
CA SER A 112 -11.62 -12.23 9.90
C SER A 112 -11.45 -10.74 9.59
N HIS A 113 -10.23 -10.21 9.71
CA HIS A 113 -9.92 -8.82 9.40
C HIS A 113 -9.71 -8.63 7.89
N ARG A 114 -9.95 -7.42 7.40
CA ARG A 114 -9.83 -7.09 5.98
C ARG A 114 -8.36 -6.87 5.62
N ALA A 115 -8.00 -7.28 4.39
CA ALA A 115 -6.71 -6.94 3.83
C ALA A 115 -6.57 -5.42 3.70
N LEU A 116 -5.36 -4.92 3.89
CA LEU A 116 -5.04 -3.49 3.81
C LEU A 116 -4.24 -3.22 2.54
N PRO A 117 -4.68 -2.31 1.66
CA PRO A 117 -3.90 -1.97 0.48
C PRO A 117 -2.61 -1.25 0.89
N ILE A 118 -1.50 -1.63 0.26
CA ILE A 118 -0.18 -1.00 0.39
C ILE A 118 0.14 -0.23 -0.89
N THR A 119 0.16 -0.94 -2.01
CA THR A 119 0.41 -0.41 -3.35
C THR A 119 -0.68 -0.91 -4.28
N LEU A 120 -1.19 -0.03 -5.15
CA LEU A 120 -2.17 -0.40 -6.16
C LEU A 120 -1.66 0.04 -7.54
N PRO A 121 -1.83 -0.76 -8.59
CA PRO A 121 -1.64 -0.26 -9.94
C PRO A 121 -2.68 0.84 -10.22
N LEU A 122 -2.34 1.76 -11.11
CA LEU A 122 -3.21 2.87 -11.50
C LEU A 122 -4.54 2.32 -12.03
N GLU A 123 -4.44 1.35 -12.95
CA GLU A 123 -5.53 0.54 -13.46
C GLU A 123 -5.36 -0.91 -12.99
N MET A 124 -6.40 -1.45 -12.34
CA MET A 124 -6.43 -2.85 -11.95
C MET A 124 -7.02 -3.70 -13.07
N SER A 125 -6.45 -4.87 -13.29
CA SER A 125 -7.10 -5.93 -14.08
C SER A 125 -8.43 -6.37 -13.44
N GLU A 126 -9.28 -7.06 -14.19
CA GLU A 126 -10.53 -7.61 -13.66
C GLU A 126 -10.29 -8.55 -12.47
N ALA A 127 -9.27 -9.40 -12.56
CA ALA A 127 -8.91 -10.33 -11.48
C ALA A 127 -8.43 -9.59 -10.22
N GLN A 128 -7.60 -8.55 -10.37
CA GLN A 128 -7.17 -7.72 -9.23
C GLN A 128 -8.33 -6.93 -8.62
N ALA A 129 -9.22 -6.38 -9.45
CA ALA A 129 -10.40 -5.66 -8.97
C ALA A 129 -11.33 -6.58 -8.17
N ALA A 130 -11.57 -7.81 -8.66
CA ALA A 130 -12.34 -8.82 -7.94
C ALA A 130 -11.69 -9.19 -6.59
N THR A 131 -10.38 -9.41 -6.57
CA THR A 131 -9.62 -9.66 -5.33
C THR A 131 -9.70 -8.47 -4.36
N TYR A 132 -9.59 -7.24 -4.85
CA TYR A 132 -9.70 -6.03 -4.03
C TYR A 132 -11.10 -5.90 -3.42
N ASP A 133 -12.15 -6.11 -4.22
CA ASP A 133 -13.53 -6.04 -3.75
C ASP A 133 -13.81 -7.11 -2.69
N LEU A 134 -13.28 -8.32 -2.87
CA LEU A 134 -13.40 -9.42 -1.92
C LEU A 134 -12.65 -9.15 -0.61
N LEU A 135 -11.35 -8.87 -0.68
CA LEU A 135 -10.45 -8.87 0.47
C LEU A 135 -10.37 -7.51 1.18
N VAL A 136 -10.48 -6.42 0.44
CA VAL A 136 -10.34 -5.05 0.98
C VAL A 136 -11.70 -4.43 1.26
N LYS A 137 -12.65 -4.48 0.30
CA LYS A 137 -13.99 -3.91 0.51
C LYS A 137 -14.94 -4.86 1.25
N GLY A 138 -14.68 -6.16 1.21
CA GLY A 138 -15.62 -7.17 1.75
C GLY A 138 -16.90 -7.28 0.93
N ALA A 139 -16.91 -6.80 -0.31
CA ALA A 139 -18.05 -6.86 -1.21
C ALA A 139 -18.09 -8.24 -1.87
N HIS A 140 -19.08 -9.05 -1.49
CA HIS A 140 -19.43 -10.26 -2.24
C HIS A 140 -20.58 -9.91 -3.19
N GLN A 141 -20.28 -9.66 -4.46
CA GLN A 141 -21.30 -9.76 -5.50
C GLN A 141 -21.29 -11.17 -6.04
N LEU A 142 -22.18 -12.02 -5.50
CA LEU A 142 -22.59 -13.23 -6.20
C LEU A 142 -23.35 -12.79 -7.46
N ASN A 143 -22.64 -12.69 -8.57
CA ASN A 143 -23.30 -12.60 -9.87
C ASN A 143 -24.03 -13.93 -10.10
N LYS A 144 -25.31 -13.97 -9.74
CA LYS A 144 -26.23 -14.98 -10.25
C LYS A 144 -26.31 -14.76 -11.76
N GLN A 145 -25.53 -15.53 -12.52
CA GLN A 145 -25.88 -15.78 -13.90
C GLN A 145 -27.21 -16.55 -13.89
N ILE A 146 -28.25 -15.90 -14.40
CA ILE A 146 -29.54 -16.50 -14.73
C ILE A 146 -29.36 -17.32 -16.01
#